data_AF-A0A7S0KD47-F1
#
_entry.id   AF-A0A7S0KD47-F1
#
_cell.length_a   1.000
_cell.length_b   1.000
_cell.length_c   1.000
_cell.angle_alpha   90.00
_cell.angle_beta   90.00
_cell.angle_gamma   90.00
#
_symmetry.space_group_name_H-M   'P 1'
#
loop_
_entity.id
_entity.type
_entity.pdbx_description
1 polymer ?
#
loop_
_entity_poly.entity_id
_entity_poly.type
_entity_poly.pdbx_seq_one_letter_code
_entity_poly.pdbx_strand_id
1 'polypeptide(L)'
;KAPFFPSIKPLFANKPLVVAVNKIDVRKLEDLSAEDRSLIDGMREAMRGPASMQLGDDDALPTMSTLSETGVMEVKNRCCDLLLAHRVEQKLAGRRAGEVMNRLHVAMPVPRDSKKRPAFVPSTLEESRARKAAGEKITTEKDLQEQNGGAGVYSADLRKRYLLDDDDWKYDIMPEIYNGKNVADFIDPEIEAKLAELEREEDELEAQWEAERMDRAPMEEELDDDEKALLGEVRARRNKLVAEHRRKKAAGNNNPVVPRKVDAQRKLNTKSMKAGLESMGLDATAAVERARSRSASRRVVKRGRSTGDVSMNDGDAGGDEKKMRTSKSRSKSVARRVKDVPEPGAGFASKDAKMRAIKMADKAQRKRNKLAKAGEGDRSIQTAMPKHLFSGKRGNGKTDRR
;
A
#
# COMPACT_ATOMS: atom_id res chain seq x y z
N LYS A 1 54.19 -53.58 -44.46
CA LYS A 1 53.96 -52.76 -43.25
C LYS A 1 52.53 -53.06 -42.79
N ALA A 2 52.32 -53.62 -41.60
CA ALA A 2 50.96 -53.89 -41.13
C ALA A 2 50.18 -52.57 -41.03
N PRO A 3 48.99 -52.46 -41.64
CA PRO A 3 48.20 -51.24 -41.60
C PRO A 3 47.76 -50.93 -40.15
N PHE A 4 47.93 -49.67 -39.74
CA PHE A 4 47.67 -49.21 -38.37
C PHE A 4 46.19 -49.27 -37.97
N PHE A 5 45.28 -48.99 -38.91
CA PHE A 5 43.85 -48.93 -38.60
C PHE A 5 43.25 -50.30 -38.19
N PRO A 6 43.55 -51.42 -38.88
CA PRO A 6 43.13 -52.75 -38.43
C PRO A 6 43.67 -53.17 -37.06
N SER A 7 44.87 -52.73 -36.66
CA SER A 7 45.46 -53.13 -35.36
C SER A 7 44.77 -52.46 -34.17
N ILE A 8 44.24 -51.24 -34.35
CA ILE A 8 43.54 -50.50 -33.28
C ILE A 8 42.01 -50.67 -33.31
N LYS A 9 41.45 -51.30 -34.35
CA LYS A 9 40.00 -51.55 -34.50
C LYS A 9 39.33 -52.14 -33.25
N PRO A 10 39.92 -53.11 -32.51
CA PRO A 10 39.30 -53.68 -31.31
C PRO A 10 38.97 -52.66 -30.20
N LEU A 11 39.66 -51.51 -30.17
CA LEU A 11 39.44 -50.45 -29.17
C LEU A 11 38.13 -49.67 -29.38
N PHE A 12 37.50 -49.81 -30.55
CA PHE A 12 36.34 -49.01 -30.97
C PHE A 12 35.03 -49.79 -31.07
N ALA A 13 34.98 -51.03 -30.57
CA ALA A 13 33.83 -51.93 -30.73
C ALA A 13 32.46 -51.33 -30.31
N ASN A 14 32.42 -50.46 -29.30
CA ASN A 14 31.19 -49.83 -28.78
C ASN A 14 31.12 -48.30 -29.06
N LYS A 15 31.87 -47.79 -30.05
CA LYS A 15 31.95 -46.36 -30.34
C LYS A 15 31.67 -46.11 -31.83
N PRO A 16 30.78 -45.16 -32.18
CA PRO A 16 30.63 -44.74 -33.57
C PRO A 16 31.96 -44.12 -34.04
N LEU A 17 32.44 -44.55 -35.20
CA LEU A 17 33.73 -44.17 -35.74
C LEU A 17 33.55 -43.51 -37.10
N VAL A 18 34.21 -42.37 -37.30
CA VAL A 18 34.22 -41.62 -38.56
C VAL A 18 35.68 -41.43 -38.96
N VAL A 19 36.03 -41.85 -40.18
CA VAL A 19 37.34 -41.56 -40.79
C VAL A 19 37.13 -40.45 -41.80
N ALA A 20 37.81 -39.33 -41.57
CA ALA A 20 37.80 -38.19 -42.48
C ALA A 20 39.12 -38.09 -43.23
N VAL A 21 39.07 -37.83 -44.53
CA VAL A 21 40.25 -37.62 -45.37
C VAL A 21 40.62 -36.14 -45.32
N ASN A 22 41.79 -35.80 -44.78
CA ASN A 22 42.26 -34.42 -44.68
C ASN A 22 43.20 -34.03 -45.83
N LYS A 23 43.36 -32.72 -46.07
CA LYS A 23 44.25 -32.10 -47.08
C LYS A 23 43.84 -32.32 -48.53
N ILE A 24 42.53 -32.30 -48.81
CA ILE A 24 41.99 -32.42 -50.18
C ILE A 24 42.36 -31.25 -51.11
N ASP A 25 42.84 -30.15 -50.55
CA ASP A 25 43.38 -28.99 -51.27
C ASP A 25 44.65 -29.31 -52.05
N VAL A 26 45.44 -30.28 -51.58
CA VAL A 26 46.69 -30.69 -52.23
C VAL A 26 46.46 -31.80 -53.26
N ARG A 27 45.62 -32.79 -52.93
CA ARG A 27 45.28 -33.90 -53.82
C ARG A 27 43.87 -34.38 -53.52
N LYS A 28 43.02 -34.46 -54.55
CA LYS A 28 41.65 -34.94 -54.38
C LYS A 28 41.63 -36.46 -54.31
N LEU A 29 40.56 -36.99 -53.73
CA LEU A 29 40.33 -38.45 -53.64
C LEU A 29 40.27 -39.12 -55.03
N GLU A 30 39.84 -38.35 -56.04
CA GLU A 30 39.78 -38.75 -57.45
C GLU A 30 41.14 -38.81 -58.14
N ASP A 31 42.22 -38.30 -57.53
CA ASP A 31 43.55 -38.32 -58.14
C ASP A 31 44.43 -39.45 -57.58
N LEU A 32 43.89 -40.30 -56.71
CA LEU A 32 44.63 -41.40 -56.06
C LEU A 32 44.80 -42.62 -56.98
N SER A 33 45.89 -43.39 -56.77
CA SER A 33 46.15 -44.64 -57.51
C SER A 33 45.10 -45.71 -57.18
N ALA A 34 44.88 -46.66 -58.10
CA ALA A 34 43.91 -47.74 -57.89
C ALA A 34 44.23 -48.62 -56.66
N GLU A 35 45.51 -48.82 -56.37
CA GLU A 35 45.99 -49.53 -55.18
C GLU A 35 45.64 -48.79 -53.89
N ASP A 36 45.91 -47.48 -53.82
CA ASP A 36 45.59 -46.67 -52.64
C ASP A 36 44.08 -46.55 -52.43
N ARG A 37 43.28 -46.47 -53.51
CA ARG A 37 41.81 -46.49 -53.41
C ARG A 37 41.30 -47.79 -52.82
N SER A 38 41.84 -48.94 -53.24
CA SER A 38 41.46 -50.23 -52.67
C SER A 38 41.74 -50.33 -51.17
N LEU A 39 42.80 -49.68 -50.69
CA LEU A 39 43.13 -49.63 -49.27
C LEU A 39 42.12 -48.76 -48.49
N ILE A 40 41.71 -47.64 -49.08
CA ILE A 40 40.69 -46.74 -48.53
C ILE A 40 39.32 -47.42 -48.51
N ASP A 41 38.97 -48.17 -49.55
CA ASP A 41 37.75 -48.99 -49.59
C ASP A 41 37.80 -50.12 -48.54
N GLY A 42 38.97 -50.72 -48.30
CA GLY A 42 39.17 -51.65 -47.17
C GLY A 42 38.98 -50.98 -45.81
N MET A 43 39.32 -49.68 -45.66
CA MET A 43 39.04 -48.90 -44.46
C MET A 43 37.56 -48.56 -44.33
N ARG A 44 36.86 -48.29 -45.44
CA ARG A 44 35.41 -48.07 -45.50
C ARG A 44 34.66 -49.33 -45.04
N GLU A 45 35.05 -50.50 -45.53
CA GLU A 45 34.43 -51.77 -45.12
C GLU A 45 34.76 -52.12 -43.67
N ALA A 46 35.96 -51.78 -43.20
CA ALA A 46 36.31 -51.93 -41.79
C ALA A 46 35.58 -50.93 -40.87
N MET A 47 35.06 -49.81 -41.40
CA MET A 47 34.23 -48.83 -40.69
C MET A 47 32.78 -49.30 -40.54
N ARG A 48 32.31 -50.24 -41.38
CA ARG A 48 31.04 -50.94 -41.17
C ARG A 48 31.13 -51.76 -39.89
N GLY A 49 30.72 -51.14 -38.77
CA GLY A 49 30.53 -51.79 -37.49
C GLY A 49 29.28 -52.68 -37.51
N PRO A 50 28.78 -53.14 -36.34
CA PRO A 50 27.50 -53.83 -36.28
C PRO A 50 26.38 -52.97 -36.88
N ALA A 51 25.44 -53.61 -37.60
CA ALA A 51 24.40 -52.98 -38.40
C ALA A 51 23.50 -51.96 -37.63
N SER A 52 23.54 -51.94 -36.30
CA SER A 52 22.79 -51.01 -35.45
C SER A 52 23.32 -49.56 -35.45
N MET A 53 24.54 -49.29 -35.96
CA MET A 53 25.13 -47.94 -35.96
C MET A 53 25.20 -47.27 -37.34
N GLN A 54 24.51 -47.81 -38.34
CA GLN A 54 24.50 -47.26 -39.69
C GLN A 54 23.38 -46.22 -39.84
N LEU A 55 23.72 -44.98 -40.18
CA LEU A 55 22.76 -43.91 -40.45
C LEU A 55 22.76 -43.62 -41.97
N GLY A 56 21.91 -44.35 -42.71
CA GLY A 56 21.73 -44.19 -44.17
C GLY A 56 22.80 -44.88 -45.03
N ASP A 57 22.50 -45.03 -46.32
CA ASP A 57 23.36 -45.65 -47.36
C ASP A 57 24.52 -44.75 -47.84
N ASP A 58 24.70 -43.58 -47.23
CA ASP A 58 25.69 -42.58 -47.63
C ASP A 58 27.07 -42.90 -47.04
N ASP A 59 27.59 -44.05 -47.47
CA ASP A 59 28.85 -44.66 -47.03
C ASP A 59 30.11 -43.94 -47.58
N ALA A 60 29.97 -42.68 -48.05
CA ALA A 60 31.06 -41.89 -48.57
C ALA A 60 31.91 -41.29 -47.43
N LEU A 61 33.22 -41.55 -47.46
CA LEU A 61 34.17 -41.00 -46.49
C LEU A 61 34.16 -39.47 -46.53
N PRO A 62 33.85 -38.78 -45.42
CA PRO A 62 33.84 -37.33 -45.41
C PRO A 62 35.25 -36.78 -45.68
N THR A 63 35.36 -35.93 -46.69
CA THR A 63 36.60 -35.24 -47.06
C THR A 63 36.63 -33.85 -46.46
N MET A 64 37.77 -33.41 -45.93
CA MET A 64 37.96 -32.06 -45.39
C MET A 64 39.31 -31.46 -45.77
N SER A 65 39.34 -30.13 -45.83
CA SER A 65 40.59 -29.38 -45.81
C SER A 65 40.49 -28.25 -44.79
N THR A 66 41.51 -28.14 -43.94
CA THR A 66 41.64 -27.06 -42.96
C THR A 66 42.17 -25.77 -43.57
N LEU A 67 42.68 -25.81 -44.81
CA LEU A 67 43.20 -24.63 -45.49
C LEU A 67 42.11 -23.88 -46.26
N SER A 68 41.27 -24.61 -47.00
CA SER A 68 40.13 -24.03 -47.74
C SER A 68 38.83 -24.00 -46.93
N GLU A 69 38.85 -24.49 -45.68
CA GLU A 69 37.69 -24.66 -44.79
C GLU A 69 36.55 -25.52 -45.38
N THR A 70 36.79 -26.18 -46.50
CA THR A 70 35.82 -27.03 -47.19
C THR A 70 35.62 -28.34 -46.44
N GLY A 71 34.37 -28.72 -46.20
CA GLY A 71 34.00 -30.01 -45.58
C GLY A 71 34.17 -30.06 -44.05
N VAL A 72 34.77 -29.06 -43.40
CA VAL A 72 35.00 -29.06 -41.94
C VAL A 72 33.69 -29.11 -41.16
N MET A 73 32.70 -28.30 -41.55
CA MET A 73 31.38 -28.29 -40.91
C MET A 73 30.58 -29.56 -41.21
N GLU A 74 30.74 -30.14 -42.40
CA GLU A 74 30.05 -31.37 -42.80
C GLU A 74 30.54 -32.57 -41.99
N VAL A 75 31.86 -32.73 -41.83
CA VAL A 75 32.44 -33.79 -40.98
C VAL A 75 31.97 -33.64 -39.55
N LYS A 76 31.96 -32.40 -39.03
CA LYS A 76 31.44 -32.11 -37.68
C LYS A 76 29.98 -32.54 -37.54
N ASN A 77 29.12 -32.12 -38.46
CA ASN A 77 27.70 -32.46 -38.42
C ASN A 77 27.50 -33.98 -38.48
N ARG A 78 28.17 -34.68 -39.41
CA ARG A 78 28.13 -36.14 -39.51
C ARG A 78 28.57 -36.84 -38.21
N CYS A 79 29.67 -36.41 -37.61
CA CYS A 79 30.13 -36.94 -36.32
C CYS A 79 29.10 -36.70 -35.19
N CYS A 80 28.51 -35.50 -35.15
CA CYS A 80 27.48 -35.16 -34.16
C CYS A 80 26.21 -35.99 -34.34
N ASP A 81 25.73 -36.15 -35.57
CA ASP A 81 24.49 -36.87 -35.88
C ASP A 81 24.63 -38.38 -35.60
N LEU A 82 25.76 -39.00 -35.97
CA LEU A 82 26.05 -40.40 -35.65
C LEU A 82 26.14 -40.63 -34.14
N LEU A 83 26.80 -39.71 -33.42
CA LEU A 83 26.87 -39.79 -31.96
C LEU A 83 25.50 -39.57 -31.30
N LEU A 84 24.68 -38.67 -31.84
CA LEU A 84 23.33 -38.42 -31.36
C LEU A 84 22.44 -39.64 -31.58
N ALA A 85 22.48 -40.27 -32.76
CA ALA A 85 21.72 -41.48 -33.06
C ALA A 85 22.05 -42.61 -32.06
N HIS A 86 23.34 -42.91 -31.87
CA HIS A 86 23.78 -43.90 -30.90
C HIS A 86 23.36 -43.56 -29.46
N ARG A 87 23.47 -42.29 -29.04
CA ARG A 87 23.04 -41.85 -27.70
C ARG A 87 21.53 -41.92 -27.51
N VAL A 88 20.76 -41.62 -28.55
CA VAL A 88 19.30 -41.72 -28.53
C VAL A 88 18.89 -43.18 -28.41
N GLU A 89 19.50 -44.09 -29.17
CA GLU A 89 19.26 -45.53 -29.07
C GLU A 89 19.55 -46.06 -27.65
N GLN A 90 20.71 -45.72 -27.09
CA GLN A 90 21.05 -46.07 -25.70
C GLN A 90 20.05 -45.49 -24.69
N LYS A 91 19.55 -44.28 -24.92
CA LYS A 91 18.59 -43.61 -24.04
C LYS A 91 17.17 -44.20 -24.17
N LEU A 92 16.79 -44.66 -25.36
CA LEU A 92 15.55 -45.37 -25.63
C LEU A 92 15.56 -46.79 -25.05
N ALA A 93 16.70 -47.48 -25.11
CA ALA A 93 16.90 -48.77 -24.43
C ALA A 93 16.83 -48.63 -22.89
N GLY A 94 17.11 -47.43 -22.37
CA GLY A 94 17.01 -47.10 -20.96
C GLY A 94 15.61 -46.69 -20.50
N ARG A 95 15.35 -46.77 -19.19
CA ARG A 95 14.05 -46.38 -18.59
C ARG A 95 13.78 -44.86 -18.58
N ARG A 96 14.81 -44.04 -18.84
CA ARG A 96 14.73 -42.56 -18.81
C ARG A 96 13.96 -41.95 -19.98
N ALA A 97 13.66 -42.73 -21.03
CA ALA A 97 12.84 -42.25 -22.13
C ALA A 97 11.45 -41.78 -21.64
N GLY A 98 10.83 -42.54 -20.72
CA GLY A 98 9.50 -42.26 -20.18
C GLY A 98 9.37 -40.89 -19.49
N GLU A 99 10.42 -40.43 -18.79
CA GLU A 99 10.41 -39.12 -18.10
C GLU A 99 10.35 -37.93 -19.06
N VAL A 100 10.87 -38.10 -20.28
CA VAL A 100 10.98 -37.04 -21.29
C VAL A 100 9.81 -37.07 -22.28
N MET A 101 9.05 -38.17 -22.35
CA MET A 101 7.94 -38.34 -23.29
C MET A 101 6.93 -37.20 -23.22
N ASN A 102 6.63 -36.67 -22.03
CA ASN A 102 5.70 -35.56 -21.85
C ASN A 102 6.18 -34.26 -22.53
N ARG A 103 7.50 -34.07 -22.73
CA ARG A 103 8.07 -32.90 -23.43
C ARG A 103 8.17 -33.11 -24.93
N LEU A 104 8.31 -34.36 -25.37
CA LEU A 104 8.36 -34.76 -26.77
C LEU A 104 6.95 -34.81 -27.40
N HIS A 105 5.93 -35.06 -26.59
CA HIS A 105 4.55 -35.14 -27.04
C HIS A 105 4.00 -33.75 -27.40
N VAL A 106 3.76 -33.53 -28.70
CA VAL A 106 3.02 -32.37 -29.20
C VAL A 106 1.54 -32.72 -29.25
N ALA A 107 0.73 -32.05 -28.44
CA ALA A 107 -0.71 -32.29 -28.40
C ALA A 107 -1.37 -31.77 -29.68
N MET A 108 -2.01 -32.68 -30.43
CA MET A 108 -2.82 -32.32 -31.60
C MET A 108 -4.27 -32.09 -31.16
N PRO A 109 -4.80 -30.86 -31.28
CA PRO A 109 -6.16 -30.56 -30.84
C PRO A 109 -7.19 -31.28 -31.71
N VAL A 110 -8.09 -32.03 -31.06
CA VAL A 110 -9.23 -32.67 -31.73
C VAL A 110 -10.24 -31.59 -32.13
N PRO A 111 -10.78 -31.58 -33.37
CA PRO A 111 -11.80 -30.63 -33.79
C PRO A 111 -13.05 -30.75 -32.89
N ARG A 112 -13.32 -29.72 -32.09
CA ARG A 112 -14.48 -29.69 -31.17
C ARG A 112 -15.72 -29.10 -31.84
N ASP A 113 -15.54 -27.97 -32.54
CA ASP A 113 -16.62 -27.19 -33.16
C ASP A 113 -16.25 -26.89 -34.63
N SER A 114 -17.24 -26.51 -35.45
CA SER A 114 -17.03 -26.05 -36.85
C SER A 114 -16.57 -24.58 -36.97
N LYS A 115 -16.28 -23.91 -35.85
CA LYS A 115 -15.84 -22.51 -35.82
C LYS A 115 -14.35 -22.39 -36.17
N LYS A 116 -14.04 -21.72 -37.27
CA LYS A 116 -12.66 -21.38 -37.64
C LYS A 116 -12.10 -20.33 -36.68
N ARG A 117 -10.91 -20.57 -36.14
CA ARG A 117 -10.16 -19.64 -35.28
C ARG A 117 -8.82 -19.31 -35.93
N PRO A 118 -8.82 -18.50 -37.01
CA PRO A 118 -7.58 -18.15 -37.69
C PRO A 118 -6.70 -17.27 -36.79
N ALA A 119 -5.39 -17.29 -37.04
CA ALA A 119 -4.49 -16.32 -36.45
C ALA A 119 -4.78 -14.93 -37.04
N PHE A 120 -4.96 -13.93 -36.18
CA PHE A 120 -5.13 -12.54 -36.60
C PHE A 120 -3.78 -11.83 -36.60
N VAL A 121 -3.28 -11.50 -37.78
CA VAL A 121 -2.07 -10.68 -37.98
C VAL A 121 -2.52 -9.37 -38.62
N PRO A 122 -2.39 -8.22 -37.96
CA PRO A 122 -2.73 -6.92 -38.54
C PRO A 122 -1.88 -6.60 -39.76
N SER A 123 -2.47 -5.98 -40.79
CA SER A 123 -1.75 -5.55 -42.02
C SER A 123 -0.62 -4.57 -41.72
N THR A 124 -0.75 -3.74 -40.68
CA THR A 124 0.27 -2.80 -40.22
C THR A 124 1.61 -3.46 -39.88
N LEU A 125 1.61 -4.74 -39.53
CA LEU A 125 2.83 -5.49 -39.20
C LEU A 125 3.63 -5.84 -40.46
N GLU A 126 2.97 -6.08 -41.59
CA GLU A 126 3.64 -6.34 -42.87
C GLU A 126 4.31 -5.07 -43.39
N GLU A 127 3.62 -3.93 -43.31
CA GLU A 127 4.19 -2.61 -43.61
C GLU A 127 5.39 -2.29 -42.71
N SER A 128 5.29 -2.58 -41.40
CA SER A 128 6.39 -2.40 -40.46
C SER A 128 7.60 -3.28 -40.79
N ARG A 129 7.38 -4.53 -41.21
CA ARG A 129 8.45 -5.43 -41.69
C ARG A 129 9.11 -4.89 -42.95
N ALA A 130 8.34 -4.35 -43.90
CA ALA A 130 8.86 -3.74 -45.12
C ALA A 130 9.71 -2.50 -44.81
N ARG A 131 9.24 -1.60 -43.93
CA ARG A 131 10.01 -0.42 -43.48
C ARG A 131 11.32 -0.81 -42.79
N LYS A 132 11.28 -1.85 -41.94
CA LYS A 132 12.48 -2.39 -41.30
C LYS A 132 13.46 -2.98 -42.31
N ALA A 133 12.98 -3.70 -43.33
CA ALA A 133 13.81 -4.22 -44.41
C ALA A 133 14.44 -3.11 -45.26
N ALA A 134 13.72 -2.00 -45.44
CA ALA A 134 14.23 -0.79 -46.10
C ALA A 134 15.25 -0.01 -45.24
N GLY A 135 15.50 -0.42 -44.00
CA GLY A 135 16.50 0.17 -43.12
C GLY A 135 16.03 1.41 -42.34
N GLU A 136 14.73 1.72 -42.37
CA GLU A 136 14.15 2.82 -41.59
C GLU A 136 14.25 2.51 -40.08
N LYS A 137 14.97 3.36 -39.34
CA LYS A 137 15.08 3.24 -37.87
C LYS A 137 14.00 4.09 -37.22
N ILE A 138 13.07 3.43 -36.55
CA ILE A 138 12.07 4.09 -35.72
C ILE A 138 12.79 4.68 -34.50
N THR A 139 12.66 5.99 -34.28
CA THR A 139 13.17 6.65 -33.07
C THR A 139 12.45 6.09 -31.86
N THR A 140 13.20 5.44 -30.97
CA THR A 140 12.64 4.86 -29.76
C THR A 140 12.57 5.91 -28.65
N GLU A 141 11.73 5.66 -27.65
CA GLU A 141 11.67 6.53 -26.46
C GLU A 141 13.01 6.55 -25.70
N LYS A 142 13.80 5.47 -25.84
CA LYS A 142 15.15 5.40 -25.31
C LYS A 142 16.09 6.38 -26.00
N ASP A 143 16.02 6.48 -27.33
CA ASP A 143 16.84 7.43 -28.09
C ASP A 143 16.48 8.88 -27.72
N LEU A 144 15.18 9.17 -27.53
CA LEU A 144 14.71 10.48 -27.05
C LEU A 144 15.18 10.78 -25.62
N GLN A 145 15.20 9.78 -24.75
CA GLN A 145 15.74 9.92 -23.39
C GLN A 145 17.23 10.27 -23.42
N GLU A 146 18.03 9.57 -24.22
CA GLU A 146 19.48 9.83 -24.34
C GLU A 146 19.75 11.23 -24.90
N GLN A 147 18.93 11.71 -25.84
CA GLN A 147 19.02 13.07 -26.38
C GLN A 147 18.65 14.14 -25.36
N ASN A 148 17.64 13.89 -24.51
CA ASN A 148 17.06 14.89 -23.60
C ASN A 148 17.62 14.82 -22.17
N GLY A 149 18.90 14.47 -22.01
CA GLY A 149 19.60 14.52 -20.72
C GLY A 149 19.70 13.19 -19.96
N GLY A 150 19.29 12.09 -20.58
CA GLY A 150 19.53 10.74 -20.09
C GLY A 150 18.63 10.29 -18.94
N ALA A 151 18.97 9.13 -18.38
CA ALA A 151 18.20 8.51 -17.30
C ALA A 151 18.26 9.36 -16.01
N GLY A 152 17.09 9.74 -15.50
CA GLY A 152 16.94 10.53 -14.27
C GLY A 152 16.68 12.01 -14.49
N VAL A 153 16.94 12.56 -15.69
CA VAL A 153 16.58 13.94 -16.06
C VAL A 153 15.38 13.95 -17.01
N TYR A 154 15.35 13.04 -17.98
CA TYR A 154 14.23 12.93 -18.90
C TYR A 154 12.94 12.51 -18.20
N SER A 155 11.88 13.33 -18.32
CA SER A 155 10.52 13.00 -17.91
C SER A 155 9.70 12.63 -19.14
N ALA A 156 9.32 11.36 -19.25
CA ALA A 156 8.50 10.89 -20.36
C ALA A 156 7.05 11.36 -20.21
N ASP A 157 6.56 12.12 -21.19
CA ASP A 157 5.16 12.54 -21.23
C ASP A 157 4.26 11.41 -21.74
N LEU A 158 3.38 10.92 -20.86
CA LEU A 158 2.44 9.85 -21.16
C LEU A 158 1.30 10.31 -22.09
N ARG A 159 1.01 11.62 -22.11
CA ARG A 159 -0.14 12.21 -22.82
C ARG A 159 0.14 12.39 -24.30
N LYS A 160 1.40 12.58 -24.69
CA LYS A 160 1.86 12.78 -26.08
C LYS A 160 1.25 11.79 -27.10
N ARG A 161 1.03 10.54 -26.70
CA ARG A 161 0.56 9.46 -27.60
C ARG A 161 -0.94 9.14 -27.46
N TYR A 162 -1.71 9.96 -26.75
CA TYR A 162 -3.16 9.79 -26.70
C TYR A 162 -3.78 10.08 -28.07
N LEU A 163 -4.79 9.30 -28.43
CA LEU A 163 -5.60 9.48 -29.63
C LEU A 163 -6.92 10.07 -29.15
N LEU A 164 -7.12 11.36 -29.39
CA LEU A 164 -8.32 12.12 -29.06
C LEU A 164 -8.88 12.71 -30.37
N ASP A 165 -10.13 13.21 -30.33
CA ASP A 165 -10.77 13.78 -31.52
C ASP A 165 -10.09 15.09 -31.96
N ASP A 166 -9.74 15.93 -30.99
CA ASP A 166 -8.87 17.10 -31.16
C ASP A 166 -7.50 16.84 -30.51
N ASP A 167 -6.41 17.39 -31.04
CA ASP A 167 -5.09 17.29 -30.42
C ASP A 167 -4.82 18.45 -29.45
N ASP A 168 -5.58 19.56 -29.54
CA ASP A 168 -5.35 20.78 -28.74
C ASP A 168 -5.59 20.54 -27.24
N TRP A 169 -6.69 19.87 -26.91
CA TRP A 169 -7.05 19.48 -25.53
C TRP A 169 -6.28 18.27 -24.97
N LYS A 170 -5.29 17.73 -25.69
CA LYS A 170 -4.44 16.62 -25.20
C LYS A 170 -3.76 16.93 -23.88
N TYR A 171 -3.51 18.21 -23.60
CA TYR A 171 -2.83 18.74 -22.42
C TYR A 171 -3.75 19.32 -21.33
N ASP A 172 -5.07 19.27 -21.52
CA ASP A 172 -6.05 19.80 -20.55
C ASP A 172 -6.17 18.92 -19.28
N ILE A 173 -6.26 19.55 -18.12
CA ILE A 173 -6.35 18.84 -16.84
C ILE A 173 -7.81 18.56 -16.52
N MET A 174 -8.18 17.27 -16.47
CA MET A 174 -9.52 16.85 -16.04
C MET A 174 -9.68 17.08 -14.52
N PRO A 175 -10.70 17.83 -14.07
CA PRO A 175 -10.99 17.95 -12.64
C PRO A 175 -11.38 16.59 -12.05
N GLU A 176 -10.73 16.17 -10.96
CA GLU A 176 -11.01 14.87 -10.32
C GLU A 176 -12.12 14.98 -9.26
N ILE A 177 -12.13 16.05 -8.47
CA ILE A 177 -13.03 16.21 -7.32
C ILE A 177 -13.72 17.57 -7.39
N TYR A 178 -15.04 17.55 -7.24
CA TYR A 178 -15.88 18.75 -7.17
C TYR A 178 -16.85 18.63 -5.98
N ASN A 179 -16.83 19.59 -5.06
CA ASN A 179 -17.70 19.63 -3.86
C ASN A 179 -17.75 18.33 -3.04
N GLY A 180 -16.62 17.63 -2.91
CA GLY A 180 -16.51 16.37 -2.18
C GLY A 180 -17.05 15.14 -2.91
N LYS A 181 -17.47 15.29 -4.18
CA LYS A 181 -17.85 14.20 -5.08
C LYS A 181 -16.77 14.03 -6.16
N ASN A 182 -16.61 12.81 -6.66
CA ASN A 182 -15.72 12.50 -7.78
C ASN A 182 -16.40 12.85 -9.10
N VAL A 183 -15.70 13.55 -9.99
CA VAL A 183 -16.24 13.93 -11.30
C VAL A 183 -16.40 12.72 -12.23
N ALA A 184 -15.50 11.72 -12.13
CA ALA A 184 -15.55 10.52 -12.96
C ALA A 184 -16.85 9.70 -12.80
N ASP A 185 -17.50 9.82 -11.64
CA ASP A 185 -18.76 9.14 -11.35
C ASP A 185 -19.94 9.75 -12.13
N PHE A 186 -19.77 10.96 -12.67
CA PHE A 186 -20.78 11.71 -13.41
C PHE A 186 -20.42 11.90 -14.90
N ILE A 187 -19.43 11.17 -15.43
CA ILE A 187 -19.11 11.21 -16.87
C ILE A 187 -19.99 10.19 -17.60
N ASP A 188 -20.98 10.69 -18.33
CA ASP A 188 -21.91 9.89 -19.13
C ASP A 188 -22.18 10.60 -20.47
N PRO A 189 -22.12 9.90 -21.63
CA PRO A 189 -22.43 10.50 -22.92
C PRO A 189 -23.86 11.07 -23.01
N GLU A 190 -24.80 10.61 -22.18
CA GLU A 190 -26.21 11.00 -22.18
C GLU A 190 -26.59 11.88 -20.96
N ILE A 191 -25.61 12.52 -20.29
CA ILE A 191 -25.86 13.28 -19.07
C ILE A 191 -26.87 14.43 -19.24
N GLU A 192 -26.84 15.14 -20.37
CA GLU A 192 -27.76 16.25 -20.64
C GLU A 192 -29.21 15.78 -20.75
N ALA A 193 -29.44 14.59 -21.34
CA ALA A 193 -30.77 14.02 -21.45
C ALA A 193 -31.34 13.63 -20.09
N LYS A 194 -30.51 13.01 -19.24
CA LYS A 194 -30.88 12.64 -17.85
C LYS A 194 -31.11 13.87 -16.98
N LEU A 195 -30.32 14.93 -17.16
CA LEU A 195 -30.50 16.19 -16.46
C LEU A 195 -31.83 16.85 -16.85
N ALA A 196 -32.16 16.90 -18.14
CA ALA A 196 -33.42 17.48 -18.62
C ALA A 196 -34.66 16.69 -18.16
N GLU A 197 -34.56 15.38 -17.93
CA GLU A 197 -35.62 14.59 -17.32
C GLU A 197 -35.79 14.94 -15.84
N LEU A 198 -34.68 15.07 -15.10
CA LEU A 198 -34.69 15.41 -13.68
C LEU A 198 -35.20 16.84 -13.42
N GLU A 199 -34.83 17.81 -14.27
CA GLU A 199 -35.35 19.18 -14.19
C GLU A 199 -36.87 19.22 -14.38
N ARG A 200 -37.45 18.40 -15.28
CA ARG A 200 -38.91 18.31 -15.43
C ARG A 200 -39.58 17.70 -14.20
N GLU A 201 -38.97 16.68 -13.60
CA GLU A 201 -39.48 16.10 -12.35
C GLU A 201 -39.41 17.11 -11.19
N GLU A 202 -38.32 17.90 -11.11
CA GLU A 202 -38.18 18.97 -10.12
C GLU A 202 -39.22 20.08 -10.31
N ASP A 203 -39.47 20.52 -11.55
CA ASP A 203 -40.50 21.52 -11.88
C ASP A 203 -41.92 21.03 -11.46
N GLU A 204 -42.22 19.76 -11.72
CA GLU A 204 -43.50 19.15 -11.32
C GLU A 204 -43.65 19.08 -9.79
N LEU A 205 -42.57 18.76 -9.08
CA LEU A 205 -42.55 18.72 -7.61
C LEU A 205 -42.62 20.12 -6.98
N GLU A 206 -41.93 21.11 -7.56
CA GLU A 206 -41.99 22.49 -7.08
C GLU A 206 -43.38 23.08 -7.29
N ALA A 207 -44.03 22.83 -8.44
CA ALA A 207 -45.41 23.24 -8.66
C ALA A 207 -46.39 22.60 -7.65
N GLN A 208 -46.19 21.33 -7.30
CA GLN A 208 -46.97 20.66 -6.26
C GLN A 208 -46.72 21.27 -4.88
N TRP A 209 -45.46 21.53 -4.54
CA TRP A 209 -45.10 22.14 -3.26
C TRP A 209 -45.60 23.58 -3.14
N GLU A 210 -45.53 24.37 -4.20
CA GLU A 210 -46.07 25.73 -4.24
C GLU A 210 -47.60 25.72 -4.10
N ALA A 211 -48.29 24.79 -4.76
CA ALA A 211 -49.73 24.61 -4.58
C ALA A 211 -50.07 24.24 -3.12
N GLU A 212 -49.33 23.30 -2.52
CA GLU A 212 -49.51 22.92 -1.11
C GLU A 212 -49.17 24.07 -0.14
N ARG A 213 -48.15 24.88 -0.46
CA ARG A 213 -47.78 26.07 0.32
C ARG A 213 -48.84 27.16 0.23
N MET A 214 -49.45 27.36 -0.94
CA MET A 214 -50.56 28.31 -1.11
C MET A 214 -51.84 27.86 -0.40
N ASP A 215 -52.06 26.54 -0.26
CA ASP A 215 -53.18 25.96 0.49
C ASP A 215 -52.93 25.95 2.02
N ARG A 216 -51.66 26.03 2.44
CA ARG A 216 -51.25 26.25 3.83
C ARG A 216 -51.44 27.72 4.24
N ALA A 217 -52.70 28.17 4.31
CA ALA A 217 -53.03 29.46 4.92
C ALA A 217 -52.43 29.57 6.34
N PRO A 218 -51.84 30.71 6.74
CA PRO A 218 -51.32 30.90 8.09
C PRO A 218 -52.50 30.98 9.07
N MET A 219 -52.89 29.83 9.62
CA MET A 219 -53.93 29.70 10.65
C MET A 219 -53.32 29.84 12.06
N GLU A 220 -52.38 30.76 12.24
CA GLU A 220 -51.91 31.17 13.55
C GLU A 220 -51.87 32.71 13.54
N GLU A 221 -52.71 33.33 14.38
CA GLU A 221 -52.66 34.77 14.64
C GLU A 221 -51.21 35.15 14.96
N GLU A 222 -50.65 36.11 14.21
CA GLU A 222 -49.32 36.63 14.48
C GLU A 222 -49.30 37.13 15.93
N LEU A 223 -48.42 36.58 16.79
CA LEU A 223 -48.24 37.09 18.15
C LEU A 223 -48.13 38.62 18.12
N ASP A 224 -48.90 39.30 18.97
CA ASP A 224 -48.84 40.74 19.11
C ASP A 224 -47.42 41.19 19.46
N ASP A 225 -47.04 42.40 19.04
CA ASP A 225 -45.68 42.92 19.27
C ASP A 225 -45.30 42.97 20.76
N ASP A 226 -46.29 43.15 21.63
CA ASP A 226 -46.15 43.09 23.09
C ASP A 226 -45.81 41.68 23.58
N GLU A 227 -46.40 40.64 22.98
CA GLU A 227 -46.13 39.24 23.33
C GLU A 227 -44.75 38.80 22.83
N LYS A 228 -44.33 39.26 21.65
CA LYS A 228 -42.97 39.05 21.10
C LYS A 228 -41.92 39.72 21.99
N ALA A 229 -42.17 40.94 22.45
CA ALA A 229 -41.29 41.65 23.37
C ALA A 229 -41.17 40.91 24.72
N LEU A 230 -42.30 40.50 25.31
CA LEU A 230 -42.32 39.72 26.55
C LEU A 230 -41.58 38.38 26.40
N LEU A 231 -41.80 37.66 25.30
CA LEU A 231 -41.11 36.40 25.01
C LEU A 231 -39.59 36.62 24.85
N GLY A 232 -39.18 37.72 24.24
CA GLY A 232 -37.79 38.16 24.14
C GLY A 232 -37.16 38.38 25.52
N GLU A 233 -37.84 39.11 26.40
CA GLU A 233 -37.39 39.35 27.78
C GLU A 233 -37.28 38.06 28.60
N VAL A 234 -38.27 37.18 28.49
CA VAL A 234 -38.28 35.87 29.16
C VAL A 234 -37.11 35.00 28.67
N ARG A 235 -36.86 34.96 27.36
CA ARG A 235 -35.73 34.22 26.78
C ARG A 235 -34.39 34.81 27.24
N ALA A 236 -34.25 36.14 27.25
CA ALA A 236 -33.04 36.81 27.72
C ALA A 236 -32.77 36.54 29.22
N ARG A 237 -33.81 36.63 30.06
CA ARG A 237 -33.72 36.34 31.50
C ARG A 237 -33.39 34.87 31.78
N ARG A 238 -34.02 33.95 31.05
CA ARG A 238 -33.72 32.51 31.10
C ARG A 238 -32.26 32.25 30.71
N ASN A 239 -31.78 32.84 29.63
CA ASN A 239 -30.41 32.65 29.16
C ASN A 239 -29.39 33.15 30.18
N LYS A 240 -29.63 34.31 30.81
CA LYS A 240 -28.80 34.84 31.90
C LYS A 240 -28.75 33.88 33.10
N LEU A 241 -29.90 33.38 33.55
CA LEU A 241 -29.99 32.39 34.64
C LEU A 241 -29.24 31.09 34.33
N VAL A 242 -29.39 30.56 33.11
CA VAL A 242 -28.70 29.34 32.67
C VAL A 242 -27.19 29.57 32.58
N ALA A 243 -26.73 30.73 32.07
CA ALA A 243 -25.32 31.07 32.00
C ALA A 243 -24.69 31.20 33.41
N GLU A 244 -25.38 31.84 34.36
CA GLU A 244 -24.92 31.89 35.75
C GLU A 244 -24.87 30.51 36.41
N HIS A 245 -25.90 29.68 36.20
CA HIS A 245 -25.93 28.32 36.69
C HIS A 245 -24.79 27.48 36.10
N ARG A 246 -24.53 27.59 34.79
CA ARG A 246 -23.41 26.95 34.13
C ARG A 246 -22.07 27.44 34.68
N ARG A 247 -21.87 28.74 34.94
CA ARG A 247 -20.65 29.24 35.59
C ARG A 247 -20.47 28.71 37.01
N LYS A 248 -21.54 28.63 37.80
CA LYS A 248 -21.53 28.03 39.15
C LYS A 248 -21.21 26.53 39.11
N LYS A 249 -21.70 25.80 38.11
CA LYS A 249 -21.44 24.36 37.92
C LYS A 249 -20.07 24.07 37.29
N ALA A 250 -19.61 24.90 36.34
CA ALA A 250 -18.33 24.78 35.66
C ALA A 250 -17.15 25.10 36.59
N ALA A 251 -17.33 25.98 37.58
CA ALA A 251 -16.40 26.12 38.70
C ALA A 251 -16.29 24.85 39.58
N GLY A 252 -17.16 23.87 39.37
CA GLY A 252 -17.24 22.58 40.06
C GLY A 252 -16.68 21.40 39.28
N ASN A 253 -15.82 21.59 38.26
CA ASN A 253 -15.20 20.49 37.50
C ASN A 253 -14.13 19.67 38.27
N ASN A 254 -14.24 19.58 39.60
CA ASN A 254 -13.71 18.49 40.45
C ASN A 254 -13.86 18.75 41.97
N ASN A 255 -14.39 19.90 42.40
CA ASN A 255 -14.55 20.23 43.81
C ASN A 255 -16.01 20.02 44.29
N PRO A 256 -16.22 19.53 45.52
CA PRO A 256 -17.54 19.43 46.10
C PRO A 256 -18.18 20.81 46.24
N VAL A 257 -19.49 20.90 46.00
CA VAL A 257 -20.27 22.14 46.19
C VAL A 257 -20.18 22.54 47.67
N VAL A 258 -19.62 23.71 47.94
CA VAL A 258 -19.46 24.22 49.31
C VAL A 258 -20.85 24.42 49.94
N PRO A 259 -21.12 23.87 51.14
CA PRO A 259 -22.39 24.09 51.82
C PRO A 259 -22.64 25.59 52.03
N ARG A 260 -23.87 26.06 51.80
CA ARG A 260 -24.25 27.48 51.92
C ARG A 260 -23.86 28.13 53.27
N LYS A 261 -23.76 27.34 54.34
CA LYS A 261 -23.35 27.81 55.68
C LYS A 261 -21.90 28.33 55.71
N VAL A 262 -21.05 27.85 54.82
CA VAL A 262 -19.64 28.25 54.72
C VAL A 262 -19.56 29.33 53.63
N ASP A 263 -19.76 30.59 54.03
CA ASP A 263 -19.80 31.73 53.12
C ASP A 263 -18.40 32.13 52.62
N ALA A 264 -17.85 31.31 51.71
CA ALA A 264 -16.52 31.52 51.15
C ALA A 264 -16.41 32.83 50.34
N GLN A 265 -17.52 33.33 49.78
CA GLN A 265 -17.56 34.53 48.94
C GLN A 265 -18.03 35.79 49.70
N ARG A 266 -18.29 35.70 51.02
CA ARG A 266 -18.80 36.80 51.86
C ARG A 266 -20.08 37.46 51.33
N LYS A 267 -20.93 36.65 50.70
CA LYS A 267 -22.18 37.08 50.07
C LYS A 267 -23.38 37.00 51.02
N LEU A 268 -23.26 36.40 52.20
CA LEU A 268 -24.27 36.44 53.27
C LEU A 268 -24.11 37.71 54.11
N ASN A 269 -24.28 38.87 53.47
CA ASN A 269 -24.28 40.16 54.14
C ASN A 269 -25.66 40.81 54.07
N THR A 270 -25.91 41.80 54.92
CA THR A 270 -27.21 42.47 54.99
C THR A 270 -27.55 43.27 53.74
N LYS A 271 -26.54 43.68 52.96
CA LYS A 271 -26.73 44.45 51.72
C LYS A 271 -27.22 43.57 50.56
N SER A 272 -26.64 42.39 50.37
CA SER A 272 -27.05 41.44 49.33
C SER A 272 -28.42 40.82 49.62
N MET A 273 -28.71 40.56 50.91
CA MET A 273 -30.01 40.09 51.35
C MET A 273 -31.11 41.13 51.07
N LYS A 274 -30.84 42.40 51.36
CA LYS A 274 -31.74 43.53 51.05
C LYS A 274 -32.03 43.62 49.55
N ALA A 275 -30.99 43.70 48.73
CA ALA A 275 -31.13 43.81 47.28
C ALA A 275 -31.86 42.62 46.64
N GLY A 276 -31.65 41.40 47.15
CA GLY A 276 -32.35 40.20 46.68
C GLY A 276 -33.85 40.23 46.97
N LEU A 277 -34.26 40.62 48.18
CA LEU A 277 -35.68 40.70 48.57
C LEU A 277 -36.40 41.84 47.85
N GLU A 278 -35.77 43.00 47.72
CA GLU A 278 -36.34 44.13 46.98
C GLU A 278 -36.50 43.82 45.49
N SER A 279 -35.56 43.08 44.88
CA SER A 279 -35.69 42.62 43.48
C SER A 279 -36.84 41.63 43.25
N MET A 280 -37.33 40.99 44.32
CA MET A 280 -38.50 40.12 44.31
C MET A 280 -39.78 40.87 44.73
N GLY A 281 -39.69 42.17 45.01
CA GLY A 281 -40.81 43.02 45.43
C GLY A 281 -41.16 42.93 46.92
N LEU A 282 -40.26 42.44 47.77
CA LEU A 282 -40.48 42.27 49.22
C LEU A 282 -39.73 43.33 50.03
N ASP A 283 -40.38 43.90 51.06
CA ASP A 283 -39.74 44.87 51.96
C ASP A 283 -38.72 44.18 52.89
N ALA A 284 -37.48 44.67 52.86
CA ALA A 284 -36.33 44.10 53.56
C ALA A 284 -35.98 44.77 54.90
N THR A 285 -36.70 45.84 55.28
CA THR A 285 -36.41 46.66 56.48
C THR A 285 -36.32 45.82 57.76
N ALA A 286 -37.35 45.04 58.07
CA ALA A 286 -37.41 44.19 59.27
C ALA A 286 -36.33 43.10 59.31
N ALA A 287 -35.94 42.57 58.14
CA ALA A 287 -34.91 41.52 58.04
C ALA A 287 -33.50 42.08 58.31
N VAL A 288 -33.21 43.29 57.82
CA VAL A 288 -31.92 43.96 58.02
C VAL A 288 -31.71 44.36 59.48
N GLU A 289 -32.74 44.88 60.14
CA GLU A 289 -32.68 45.26 61.56
C GLU A 289 -32.35 44.06 62.46
N ARG A 290 -33.03 42.92 62.25
CA ARG A 290 -32.77 41.67 62.99
C ARG A 290 -31.35 41.12 62.77
N ALA A 291 -30.77 41.29 61.58
CA ALA A 291 -29.41 40.83 61.31
C ALA A 291 -28.35 41.74 61.95
N ARG A 292 -28.59 43.06 62.00
CA ARG A 292 -27.71 44.05 62.64
C ARG A 292 -27.68 43.93 64.17
N SER A 293 -28.80 43.60 64.81
CA SER A 293 -28.86 43.46 66.27
C SER A 293 -28.04 42.29 66.81
N ARG A 294 -27.78 41.25 65.99
CA ARG A 294 -27.01 40.06 66.38
C ARG A 294 -25.49 40.20 66.28
N SER A 295 -24.96 41.31 65.73
CA SER A 295 -23.53 41.47 65.40
C SER A 295 -22.68 42.17 66.49
N ALA A 296 -23.26 42.53 67.63
CA ALA A 296 -22.64 43.38 68.66
C ALA A 296 -21.71 42.66 69.68
N SER A 297 -21.32 41.40 69.47
CA SER A 297 -20.48 40.67 70.43
C SER A 297 -18.96 40.73 70.11
N ARG A 298 -18.23 41.46 70.98
CA ARG A 298 -16.82 41.29 71.40
C ARG A 298 -15.71 41.36 70.32
N ARG A 299 -15.15 42.56 70.14
CA ARG A 299 -13.91 42.88 69.39
C ARG A 299 -12.69 42.29 70.11
N VAL A 300 -12.11 41.20 69.61
CA VAL A 300 -10.82 40.67 70.09
C VAL A 300 -9.68 41.40 69.39
N VAL A 301 -9.00 42.28 70.12
CA VAL A 301 -7.76 42.94 69.70
C VAL A 301 -6.60 41.96 69.95
N LYS A 302 -5.94 41.48 68.88
CA LYS A 302 -4.72 40.66 69.00
C LYS A 302 -3.50 41.57 69.16
N ARG A 303 -2.85 41.47 70.33
CA ARG A 303 -1.50 41.97 70.64
C ARG A 303 -0.47 41.24 69.75
N GLY A 304 0.35 41.99 69.02
CA GLY A 304 1.49 41.48 68.28
C GLY A 304 2.60 41.00 69.21
N ARG A 305 3.23 39.86 68.87
CA ARG A 305 4.47 39.39 69.49
C ARG A 305 5.51 39.24 68.39
N SER A 306 6.63 39.89 68.62
CA SER A 306 7.75 40.14 67.72
C SER A 306 8.59 38.89 67.41
N THR A 307 8.97 38.73 66.14
CA THR A 307 10.27 38.19 65.71
C THR A 307 10.54 38.65 64.27
N GLY A 308 11.63 39.38 64.08
CA GLY A 308 12.47 39.25 62.88
C GLY A 308 12.17 40.18 61.70
N ASP A 309 12.61 41.42 61.85
CA ASP A 309 12.92 42.41 60.82
C ASP A 309 13.76 41.84 59.65
N VAL A 310 13.25 42.00 58.42
CA VAL A 310 14.04 42.47 57.27
C VAL A 310 13.15 43.42 56.47
N SER A 311 13.24 44.69 56.81
CA SER A 311 12.65 45.81 56.06
C SER A 311 13.32 45.98 54.69
N MET A 312 12.53 45.89 53.61
CA MET A 312 12.76 46.61 52.35
C MET A 312 11.40 46.91 51.69
N ASN A 313 10.97 48.15 51.86
CA ASN A 313 10.22 49.02 50.94
C ASN A 313 9.52 48.34 49.74
N ASP A 314 8.21 48.08 49.85
CA ASP A 314 7.35 47.72 48.72
C ASP A 314 6.44 48.91 48.36
N GLY A 315 6.76 49.55 47.25
CA GLY A 315 5.92 50.50 46.55
C GLY A 315 5.68 49.98 45.14
N ASP A 316 4.42 49.62 44.90
CA ASP A 316 3.74 49.49 43.61
C ASP A 316 3.86 48.18 42.79
N ALA A 317 2.68 47.80 42.29
CA ALA A 317 2.39 46.95 41.13
C ALA A 317 2.79 45.45 41.11
N GLY A 318 1.77 44.61 41.36
CA GLY A 318 1.39 43.51 40.45
C GLY A 318 2.34 42.31 40.31
N GLY A 319 2.00 41.19 40.96
CA GLY A 319 2.66 39.92 40.65
C GLY A 319 2.26 38.73 41.53
N ASP A 320 1.28 37.97 41.05
CA ASP A 320 0.98 36.54 41.28
C ASP A 320 2.02 35.70 42.10
N GLU A 321 1.87 35.58 43.42
CA GLU A 321 2.61 34.58 44.22
C GLU A 321 1.95 33.20 44.16
N LYS A 322 2.30 32.42 43.13
CA LYS A 322 1.95 30.99 43.03
C LYS A 322 2.78 30.14 43.99
N LYS A 323 2.18 29.75 45.12
CA LYS A 323 2.61 28.56 45.87
C LYS A 323 2.29 27.30 45.06
N MET A 324 3.24 26.84 44.24
CA MET A 324 3.15 25.54 43.55
C MET A 324 3.25 24.39 44.56
N ARG A 325 2.11 23.97 45.12
CA ARG A 325 1.96 22.64 45.70
C ARG A 325 1.82 21.65 44.55
N THR A 326 2.85 20.84 44.31
CA THR A 326 2.86 19.85 43.23
C THR A 326 1.70 18.87 43.44
N SER A 327 0.66 18.96 42.62
CA SER A 327 -0.42 17.97 42.58
C SER A 327 0.04 16.80 41.70
N LYS A 328 0.84 15.91 42.28
CA LYS A 328 1.09 14.59 41.69
C LYS A 328 -0.21 13.79 41.79
N SER A 329 -0.63 13.24 40.65
CA SER A 329 -1.91 12.58 40.41
C SER A 329 -2.25 11.47 41.42
N ARG A 330 -3.54 11.41 41.77
CA ARG A 330 -4.20 10.40 42.60
C ARG A 330 -4.25 9.05 41.86
N SER A 331 -3.16 8.29 41.87
CA SER A 331 -3.17 6.86 41.48
C SER A 331 -1.84 6.17 41.80
N LYS A 332 -1.34 6.34 43.03
CA LYS A 332 -0.41 5.38 43.63
C LYS A 332 -0.99 4.97 44.97
N SER A 333 -1.81 3.92 44.96
CA SER A 333 -2.08 3.16 46.18
C SER A 333 -0.76 2.61 46.67
N VAL A 334 -0.38 3.09 47.86
CA VAL A 334 0.73 2.60 48.65
C VAL A 334 0.42 1.15 49.02
N ALA A 335 1.05 0.21 48.35
CA ALA A 335 1.26 -1.13 48.88
C ALA A 335 2.77 -1.28 49.12
N ARG A 336 3.14 -1.28 50.41
CA ARG A 336 4.45 -1.72 50.89
C ARG A 336 4.65 -3.17 50.43
N ARG A 337 5.34 -3.38 49.31
CA ARG A 337 6.09 -4.61 48.99
C ARG A 337 6.92 -4.32 47.74
N VAL A 338 8.18 -4.74 47.79
CA VAL A 338 9.24 -4.64 46.77
C VAL A 338 10.15 -3.41 46.93
N LYS A 339 11.17 -3.58 47.78
CA LYS A 339 12.29 -2.65 47.97
C LYS A 339 13.43 -2.87 46.94
N ASP A 340 13.32 -3.89 46.08
CA ASP A 340 14.40 -4.34 45.17
C ASP A 340 14.01 -4.41 43.68
N VAL A 341 13.08 -3.58 43.20
CA VAL A 341 12.94 -3.35 41.75
C VAL A 341 13.49 -1.96 41.44
N PRO A 342 14.61 -1.85 40.70
CA PRO A 342 15.12 -0.55 40.32
C PRO A 342 14.05 0.20 39.52
N GLU A 343 13.71 1.42 39.93
CA GLU A 343 12.77 2.25 39.18
C GLU A 343 13.24 2.36 37.71
N PRO A 344 12.33 2.26 36.72
CA PRO A 344 12.66 2.54 35.34
C PRO A 344 13.40 3.88 35.21
N GLY A 345 14.68 3.80 34.82
CA GLY A 345 15.58 4.94 34.69
C GLY A 345 16.43 5.28 35.92
N ALA A 346 16.55 4.41 36.93
CA ALA A 346 17.47 4.55 38.06
C ALA A 346 18.96 4.51 37.66
N GLY A 347 19.28 4.04 36.44
CA GLY A 347 20.64 4.01 35.89
C GLY A 347 21.06 5.26 35.10
N PHE A 348 20.20 6.28 34.99
CA PHE A 348 20.54 7.53 34.30
C PHE A 348 21.11 8.57 35.27
N ALA A 349 22.27 9.13 34.93
CA ALA A 349 22.98 10.11 35.76
C ALA A 349 22.22 11.44 35.95
N SER A 350 21.37 11.85 35.00
CA SER A 350 20.62 13.10 35.07
C SER A 350 19.15 12.93 34.69
N LYS A 351 18.30 13.83 35.20
CA LYS A 351 16.87 13.88 34.86
C LYS A 351 16.66 14.12 33.37
N ASP A 352 17.52 14.89 32.72
CA ASP A 352 17.46 15.16 31.29
C ASP A 352 17.78 13.92 30.46
N ALA A 353 18.79 13.14 30.86
CA ALA A 353 19.09 11.85 30.23
C ALA A 353 17.91 10.88 30.35
N LYS A 354 17.25 10.85 31.52
CA LYS A 354 16.02 10.06 31.74
C LYS A 354 14.88 10.51 30.81
N MET A 355 14.65 11.82 30.67
CA MET A 355 13.60 12.34 29.79
C MET A 355 13.90 12.06 28.31
N ARG A 356 15.16 12.13 27.89
CA ARG A 356 15.57 11.76 26.51
C ARG A 356 15.37 10.27 26.25
N ALA A 357 15.69 9.41 27.22
CA ALA A 357 15.48 7.97 27.11
C ALA A 357 13.99 7.61 26.98
N ILE A 358 13.11 8.25 27.76
CA ILE A 358 11.66 8.07 27.65
C ILE A 358 11.16 8.47 26.26
N LYS A 359 11.58 9.65 25.75
CA LYS A 359 11.21 10.09 24.39
C LYS A 359 11.67 9.12 23.31
N MET A 360 12.87 8.53 23.46
CA MET A 360 13.37 7.51 22.53
C MET A 360 12.56 6.21 22.60
N ALA A 361 12.18 5.77 23.80
CA ALA A 361 11.32 4.61 24.00
C ALA A 361 9.93 4.81 23.35
N ASP A 362 9.29 5.97 23.58
CA ASP A 362 8.01 6.31 22.97
C ASP A 362 8.10 6.34 21.43
N LYS A 363 9.20 6.86 20.89
CA LYS A 363 9.44 6.87 19.44
C LYS A 363 9.63 5.46 18.87
N ALA A 364 10.31 4.57 19.59
CA ALA A 364 10.51 3.18 19.19
C ALA A 364 9.19 2.39 19.16
N GLN A 365 8.26 2.68 20.09
CA GLN A 365 6.97 2.01 20.15
C GLN A 365 6.03 2.37 18.99
N ARG A 366 6.21 3.53 18.33
CA ARG A 366 5.35 3.98 17.22
C ARG A 366 5.19 2.95 16.10
N LYS A 367 6.25 2.21 15.75
CA LYS A 367 6.20 1.18 14.68
C LYS A 367 5.22 0.05 15.04
N ARG A 368 5.24 -0.43 16.29
CA ARG A 368 4.30 -1.46 16.76
C ARG A 368 2.89 -0.91 16.93
N ASN A 369 2.74 0.32 17.42
CA ASN A 369 1.43 0.96 17.57
C ASN A 369 0.76 1.20 16.21
N LYS A 370 1.53 1.57 15.18
CA LYS A 370 1.04 1.65 13.79
C LYS A 370 0.51 0.32 13.27
N LEU A 371 1.09 -0.80 13.72
CA LEU A 371 0.66 -2.16 13.40
C LEU A 371 -0.39 -2.71 14.39
N ALA A 372 -0.94 -1.86 15.27
CA ALA A 372 -1.92 -2.21 16.30
C ALA A 372 -1.53 -3.41 17.18
N LYS A 373 -0.24 -3.59 17.46
CA LYS A 373 0.23 -4.67 18.34
C LYS A 373 -0.12 -4.40 19.80
N ALA A 374 -0.56 -5.43 20.52
CA ALA A 374 -1.02 -5.28 21.91
C ALA A 374 0.11 -4.89 22.89
N GLY A 375 1.36 -5.14 22.53
CA GLY A 375 2.52 -4.84 23.37
C GLY A 375 3.82 -5.32 22.74
N GLU A 376 4.90 -5.36 23.52
CA GLU A 376 6.22 -5.77 23.01
C GLU A 376 6.34 -7.29 22.89
N GLY A 377 5.54 -8.01 23.69
CA GLY A 377 5.41 -9.46 23.64
C GLY A 377 4.53 -9.98 22.51
N ASP A 378 3.72 -9.13 21.86
CA ASP A 378 2.85 -9.55 20.75
C ASP A 378 3.65 -9.63 19.44
N ARG A 379 4.22 -10.81 19.23
CA ARG A 379 4.98 -11.20 18.03
C ARG A 379 4.21 -12.24 17.20
N SER A 380 2.89 -12.31 17.35
CA SER A 380 2.04 -13.24 16.60
C SER A 380 2.11 -12.94 15.09
N ILE A 381 2.33 -13.99 14.29
CA ILE A 381 2.32 -13.96 12.83
C ILE A 381 1.03 -14.64 12.39
N GLN A 382 0.13 -13.87 11.77
CA GLN A 382 -1.13 -14.39 11.24
C GLN A 382 -0.89 -15.09 9.90
N THR A 383 -1.62 -16.16 9.63
CA THR A 383 -1.54 -16.90 8.37
C THR A 383 -2.37 -16.19 7.31
N ALA A 384 -1.71 -15.55 6.34
CA ALA A 384 -2.39 -14.79 5.28
C ALA A 384 -3.28 -15.67 4.38
N MET A 385 -2.86 -16.90 4.09
CA MET A 385 -3.63 -17.86 3.29
C MET A 385 -3.72 -19.21 4.00
N PRO A 386 -4.74 -19.43 4.83
CA PRO A 386 -4.95 -20.72 5.48
C PRO A 386 -5.26 -21.81 4.46
N LYS A 387 -4.46 -22.88 4.45
CA LYS A 387 -4.56 -23.96 3.45
C LYS A 387 -5.97 -24.55 3.32
N HIS A 388 -6.69 -24.74 4.43
CA HIS A 388 -8.04 -25.31 4.42
C HIS A 388 -9.10 -24.43 3.73
N LEU A 389 -8.81 -23.15 3.46
CA LEU A 389 -9.67 -22.26 2.68
C LEU A 389 -9.32 -22.26 1.19
N PHE A 390 -8.03 -22.37 0.87
CA PHE A 390 -7.51 -22.14 -0.49
C PHE A 390 -7.05 -23.40 -1.23
N SER A 391 -7.02 -24.54 -0.55
CA SER A 391 -6.58 -25.83 -1.11
C SER A 391 -7.71 -26.85 -1.03
N GLY A 392 -8.05 -27.41 -2.19
CA GLY A 392 -9.12 -28.41 -2.33
C GLY A 392 -10.34 -27.86 -3.08
N LYS A 393 -11.18 -28.77 -3.60
CA LYS A 393 -12.46 -28.44 -4.23
C LYS A 393 -13.56 -29.24 -3.54
N ARG A 394 -14.74 -28.64 -3.34
CA ARG A 394 -15.91 -29.35 -2.80
C ARG A 394 -16.39 -30.38 -3.82
N GLY A 395 -16.25 -31.66 -3.49
CA GLY A 395 -16.83 -32.78 -4.24
C GLY A 395 -18.23 -33.15 -3.75
N ASN A 396 -18.84 -34.15 -4.38
CA ASN A 396 -20.07 -34.76 -3.89
C ASN A 396 -19.77 -35.67 -2.68
N GLY A 397 -20.38 -35.37 -1.53
CA GLY A 397 -20.20 -36.16 -0.30
C GLY A 397 -19.99 -35.28 0.95
N LYS A 398 -19.19 -35.78 1.90
CA LYS A 398 -18.86 -35.05 3.14
C LYS A 398 -18.05 -33.79 2.80
N THR A 399 -18.38 -32.69 3.47
CA THR A 399 -17.76 -31.37 3.31
C THR A 399 -16.91 -31.03 4.54
N ASP A 400 -15.84 -30.27 4.35
CA ASP A 400 -14.87 -29.90 5.40
C ASP A 400 -15.42 -28.90 6.41
N ARG A 401 -16.48 -28.18 6.06
CA ARG A 401 -17.19 -27.23 6.93
C ARG A 401 -18.69 -27.44 6.85
N ARG A 402 -19.37 -27.19 7.97
CA ARG A 402 -20.81 -27.35 8.15
C ARG A 402 -21.61 -26.36 7.31
#